data_AF-Q4G3W2-F1
#
_entry.id   AF-Q4G3W2-F1
#
_cell.length_a   1.000
_cell.length_b   1.000
_cell.length_c   1.000
_cell.angle_alpha   90.00
_cell.angle_beta   90.00
_cell.angle_gamma   90.00
#
_symmetry.space_group_name_H-M   'P 1'
#
loop_
_entity.id
_entity.type
_entity.pdbx_description
1 polymer ?
#
loop_
_entity_poly.entity_id
_entity_poly.type
_entity_poly.pdbx_seq_one_letter_code
_entity_poly.pdbx_strand_id
1 'polypeptide(L)'
;LAFISGGGESDIYVVMCRTGGPGPKGISCVVVEKGTPGLSFGKKEKKVGWNSQPTRAVIFEDCAVPLANRIGDEGQGFLIAVKGLNGGRINIASCSLGAAHASVILTRDHLKVRKQFGEPLASNQ
;
A
#
# COMPACT_ATOMS: atom_id res chain seq x y z
N LEU A 1 -6.71 -5.06 -13.63
CA LEU A 1 -5.70 -4.11 -13.12
C LEU A 1 -5.43 -4.46 -11.66
N ALA A 2 -4.16 -4.58 -11.26
CA ALA A 2 -3.74 -4.92 -9.90
C ALA A 2 -2.71 -3.88 -9.40
N PHE A 3 -2.69 -3.61 -8.09
CA PHE A 3 -2.02 -2.43 -7.53
C PHE A 3 -1.08 -2.80 -6.38
N ILE A 4 0.06 -3.40 -6.71
CA ILE A 4 1.02 -3.79 -5.67
C ILE A 4 2.05 -2.67 -5.50
N SER A 5 1.91 -1.93 -4.41
CA SER A 5 2.88 -0.92 -3.98
C SER A 5 4.22 -1.55 -3.65
N GLY A 6 5.31 -0.98 -4.17
CA GLY A 6 6.65 -1.56 -4.06
C GLY A 6 6.94 -2.67 -5.10
N GLY A 7 5.96 -3.05 -5.92
CA GLY A 7 6.12 -4.12 -6.91
C GLY A 7 7.33 -3.91 -7.82
N GLY A 8 8.15 -4.93 -7.94
CA GLY A 8 9.41 -4.93 -8.70
C GLY A 8 10.62 -4.43 -7.90
N GLU A 9 10.44 -3.64 -6.84
CA GLU A 9 11.52 -3.19 -5.98
C GLU A 9 11.62 -4.00 -4.69
N SER A 10 10.50 -4.39 -4.09
CA SER A 10 10.48 -5.23 -2.89
C SER A 10 11.14 -6.58 -3.12
N ASP A 11 11.91 -7.05 -2.12
CA ASP A 11 12.50 -8.39 -2.13
C ASP A 11 11.56 -9.46 -1.54
N ILE A 12 10.62 -9.05 -0.69
CA ILE A 12 9.68 -9.94 0.00
C ILE A 12 8.25 -9.58 -0.38
N TYR A 13 7.49 -10.57 -0.85
CA TYR A 13 6.07 -10.44 -1.20
C TYR A 13 5.22 -11.30 -0.27
N VAL A 14 4.32 -10.68 0.48
CA VAL A 14 3.33 -11.38 1.31
C VAL A 14 2.07 -11.61 0.46
N VAL A 15 1.85 -12.86 0.06
CA VAL A 15 0.84 -13.24 -0.92
C VAL A 15 -0.30 -13.97 -0.24
N MET A 16 -1.53 -13.49 -0.46
CA MET A 16 -2.75 -14.20 -0.08
C MET A 16 -3.21 -15.04 -1.27
N CYS A 17 -3.10 -16.36 -1.16
CA CYS A 17 -3.42 -17.30 -2.24
C CYS A 17 -4.39 -18.38 -1.77
N ARG A 18 -5.09 -19.04 -2.70
CA ARG A 18 -6.03 -20.11 -2.38
C ARG A 18 -5.29 -21.45 -2.34
N THR A 19 -5.41 -22.16 -1.23
CA THR A 19 -4.90 -23.54 -1.07
C THR A 19 -6.03 -24.55 -0.81
N GLY A 20 -7.16 -24.08 -0.29
CA GLY A 20 -8.35 -24.90 -0.04
C GLY A 20 -9.54 -24.59 -0.96
N GLY A 21 -10.75 -24.90 -0.47
CA GLY A 21 -12.01 -24.66 -1.18
C GLY A 21 -12.38 -23.17 -1.36
N PRO A 22 -13.59 -22.87 -1.85
CA PRO A 22 -14.05 -21.50 -2.05
C PRO A 22 -14.20 -20.72 -0.74
N GLY A 23 -14.27 -19.39 -0.86
CA GLY A 23 -14.49 -18.49 0.27
C GLY A 23 -13.23 -18.20 1.13
N PRO A 24 -13.41 -17.46 2.25
CA PRO A 24 -12.31 -16.99 3.09
C PRO A 24 -11.47 -18.08 3.75
N LYS A 25 -12.09 -19.20 4.13
CA LYS A 25 -11.43 -20.33 4.81
C LYS A 25 -10.44 -21.09 3.92
N GLY A 26 -10.50 -20.90 2.60
CA GLY A 26 -9.57 -21.52 1.65
C GLY A 26 -8.34 -20.67 1.33
N ILE A 27 -8.19 -19.49 1.94
CA ILE A 27 -7.08 -18.58 1.67
C ILE A 27 -5.96 -18.79 2.68
N SER A 28 -4.72 -18.91 2.21
CA SER A 28 -3.49 -19.01 3.00
C SER A 28 -2.59 -17.80 2.72
N CYS A 29 -1.66 -17.53 3.63
CA CYS A 29 -0.64 -16.49 3.49
C CYS A 29 0.71 -17.14 3.22
N VAL A 30 1.40 -16.75 2.15
CA VAL A 30 2.71 -17.29 1.78
C VAL A 30 3.66 -16.15 1.45
N VAL A 31 4.92 -16.30 1.87
CA VAL A 31 6.00 -15.39 1.48
C VAL A 31 6.65 -15.87 0.19
N VAL A 32 6.72 -14.99 -0.81
CA VAL A 32 7.45 -15.22 -2.04
C VAL A 32 8.59 -14.22 -2.13
N GLU A 33 9.80 -14.72 -2.32
CA GLU A 33 11.00 -13.90 -2.47
C GLU A 33 11.15 -13.46 -3.93
N LYS A 34 11.72 -12.26 -4.13
CA LYS A 34 12.05 -11.77 -5.45
C LYS A 34 13.12 -12.67 -6.08
N GLY A 35 12.90 -13.04 -7.34
CA GLY A 35 13.79 -13.95 -8.06
C GLY A 35 13.34 -15.41 -8.05
N THR A 36 12.30 -15.76 -7.28
CA THR A 36 11.67 -17.08 -7.39
C THR A 36 11.20 -17.32 -8.83
N PRO A 37 11.59 -18.44 -9.48
CA PRO A 37 11.15 -18.75 -10.83
C PRO A 37 9.61 -18.72 -10.94
N GLY A 38 9.10 -18.17 -12.04
CA GLY A 38 7.66 -17.97 -12.24
C GLY A 38 7.09 -16.69 -11.62
N LEU A 39 7.86 -15.93 -10.84
CA LEU A 39 7.49 -14.58 -10.39
C LEU A 39 7.93 -13.53 -11.42
N SER A 40 7.00 -12.73 -11.90
CA SER A 40 7.29 -11.60 -12.80
C SER A 40 6.48 -10.35 -12.46
N PHE A 41 6.83 -9.23 -13.10
CA PHE A 41 6.25 -7.92 -12.82
C PHE A 41 5.78 -7.22 -14.10
N GLY A 42 4.61 -6.60 -14.02
CA GLY A 42 4.09 -5.76 -15.10
C GLY A 42 4.83 -4.42 -15.24
N LYS A 43 4.33 -3.57 -16.14
CA LYS A 43 4.81 -2.19 -16.29
C LYS A 43 4.60 -1.36 -15.01
N LYS A 44 5.42 -0.33 -14.83
CA LYS A 44 5.20 0.68 -13.77
C LYS A 44 4.02 1.58 -14.15
N GLU A 45 2.99 1.58 -13.31
CA GLU A 45 1.78 2.36 -13.55
C GLU A 45 2.00 3.86 -13.29
N LYS A 46 1.40 4.69 -14.15
CA LYS A 46 1.32 6.14 -13.95
C LYS A 46 0.10 6.46 -13.08
N LYS A 47 0.30 7.28 -12.05
CA LYS A 47 -0.70 7.57 -11.01
C LYS A 47 -0.79 9.08 -10.78
N VAL A 48 -1.91 9.53 -10.22
CA VAL A 48 -2.10 10.94 -9.81
C VAL A 48 -1.14 11.33 -8.68
N GLY A 49 -1.03 10.48 -7.65
CA GLY A 49 -0.18 10.69 -6.49
C GLY A 49 0.52 9.40 -6.06
N TRP A 50 1.18 9.43 -4.90
CA TRP A 50 1.98 8.31 -4.40
C TRP A 50 3.02 7.85 -5.44
N ASN A 51 3.67 8.82 -6.10
CA ASN A 51 4.61 8.56 -7.19
C ASN A 51 5.97 8.05 -6.70
N SER A 52 6.31 8.27 -5.44
CA SER A 52 7.53 7.76 -4.79
C SER A 52 7.54 6.24 -4.65
N GLN A 53 6.37 5.60 -4.69
CA GLN A 53 6.26 4.14 -4.65
C GLN A 53 5.92 3.58 -6.05
N PRO A 54 6.68 2.61 -6.56
CA PRO A 54 6.33 1.92 -7.79
C PRO A 54 5.07 1.10 -7.55
N THR A 55 4.20 1.07 -8.56
CA THR A 55 3.02 0.22 -8.57
C THR A 55 3.06 -0.59 -9.84
N ARG A 56 3.00 -1.90 -9.70
CA ARG A 56 3.03 -2.86 -10.80
C ARG A 56 2.04 -4.00 -10.51
N ALA A 57 1.62 -4.70 -11.54
CA ALA A 57 1.10 -6.04 -11.36
C ALA A 57 2.23 -6.97 -10.90
N VAL A 58 1.90 -7.90 -9.99
CA VAL A 58 2.76 -9.02 -9.61
C VAL A 58 2.10 -10.28 -10.15
N ILE A 59 2.85 -11.06 -10.92
CA ILE A 59 2.34 -12.16 -11.73
C ILE A 59 3.06 -13.43 -11.30
N PHE A 60 2.30 -14.52 -11.15
CA PHE A 60 2.80 -15.84 -10.77
C PHE A 60 2.37 -16.84 -11.84
N GLU A 61 3.33 -17.40 -12.56
CA GLU A 61 3.12 -18.44 -13.59
C GLU A 61 3.99 -19.64 -13.21
N ASP A 62 3.34 -20.74 -12.81
CA ASP A 62 4.01 -21.96 -12.31
C ASP A 62 5.12 -21.68 -11.28
N CYS A 63 4.84 -20.72 -10.39
CA CYS A 63 5.79 -20.22 -9.39
C CYS A 63 5.86 -21.17 -8.18
N ALA A 64 6.86 -22.06 -8.17
CA ALA A 64 7.08 -23.00 -7.07
C ALA A 64 7.66 -22.30 -5.83
N VAL A 65 7.01 -22.47 -4.68
CA VAL A 65 7.39 -21.83 -3.40
C VAL A 65 7.47 -22.89 -2.29
N PRO A 66 8.51 -22.86 -1.42
CA PRO A 66 8.61 -23.80 -0.32
C PRO A 66 7.42 -23.72 0.64
N LEU A 67 6.93 -24.87 1.12
CA LEU A 67 5.84 -24.92 2.11
C LEU A 67 6.21 -24.18 3.41
N ALA A 68 7.50 -24.16 3.76
CA ALA A 68 8.03 -23.44 4.93
C ALA A 68 7.81 -21.93 4.87
N ASN A 69 7.56 -21.36 3.68
CA ASN A 69 7.27 -19.93 3.53
C ASN A 69 5.81 -19.59 3.86
N ARG A 70 4.97 -20.58 4.20
CA ARG A 70 3.60 -20.33 4.65
C ARG A 70 3.63 -19.68 6.04
N ILE A 71 2.92 -18.57 6.17
CA ILE A 71 2.74 -17.88 7.44
C ILE A 71 1.44 -18.36 8.07
N GLY A 72 1.56 -18.98 9.24
CA GLY A 72 0.44 -19.62 9.93
C GLY A 72 -0.01 -20.92 9.28
N ASP A 73 -1.18 -21.39 9.68
CA ASP A 73 -1.77 -22.62 9.16
C ASP A 73 -2.50 -22.38 7.85
N GLU A 74 -2.76 -23.47 7.14
CA GLU A 74 -3.57 -23.44 5.94
C GLU A 74 -4.97 -22.88 6.23
N GLY A 75 -5.48 -21.99 5.37
CA GLY A 75 -6.79 -21.37 5.53
C GLY A 75 -6.83 -20.16 6.49
N GLN A 76 -5.70 -19.80 7.13
CA GLN A 76 -5.62 -18.63 8.01
C GLN A 76 -5.32 -17.30 7.28
N GLY A 77 -5.06 -17.32 5.98
CA GLY A 77 -4.62 -16.15 5.22
C GLY A 77 -5.61 -14.99 5.28
N PHE A 78 -6.93 -15.26 5.16
CA PHE A 78 -7.92 -14.19 5.26
C PHE A 78 -7.97 -13.55 6.65
N LEU A 79 -7.82 -14.34 7.72
CA LEU A 79 -7.74 -13.82 9.09
C LEU A 79 -6.51 -12.92 9.26
N ILE A 80 -5.36 -13.33 8.74
CA ILE A 80 -4.13 -12.54 8.75
C ILE A 80 -4.35 -11.21 8.01
N ALA A 81 -4.95 -11.25 6.82
CA ALA A 81 -5.24 -10.06 6.03
C ALA A 81 -6.16 -9.07 6.78
N VAL A 82 -7.24 -9.56 7.40
CA VAL A 82 -8.18 -8.72 8.16
C VAL A 82 -7.53 -8.11 9.41
N LYS A 83 -6.70 -8.87 10.13
CA LYS A 83 -5.92 -8.33 11.26
C LYS A 83 -4.99 -7.21 10.81
N GLY A 84 -4.31 -7.38 9.67
CA GLY A 84 -3.48 -6.33 9.06
C GLY A 84 -4.28 -5.09 8.66
N LEU A 85 -5.51 -5.26 8.15
CA LEU A 85 -6.35 -4.15 7.70
C LEU A 85 -6.73 -3.19 8.83
N ASN A 86 -6.95 -3.69 10.05
CA ASN A 86 -7.26 -2.83 11.19
C ASN A 86 -6.11 -1.88 11.52
N GLY A 87 -4.88 -2.39 11.59
CA GLY A 87 -3.68 -1.54 11.75
C GLY A 87 -3.47 -0.61 10.55
N GLY A 88 -3.66 -1.12 9.34
CA GLY A 88 -3.54 -0.34 8.10
C GLY A 88 -4.49 0.86 8.04
N ARG A 89 -5.74 0.69 8.48
CA ARG A 89 -6.75 1.77 8.55
C ARG A 89 -6.33 2.90 9.48
N ILE A 90 -5.78 2.57 10.64
CA ILE A 90 -5.28 3.58 11.58
C ILE A 90 -4.10 4.31 10.97
N ASN A 91 -3.14 3.58 10.39
CA ASN A 91 -1.94 4.18 9.82
C ASN A 91 -2.24 5.11 8.63
N ILE A 92 -3.14 4.73 7.72
CA ILE A 92 -3.50 5.60 6.58
C ILE A 92 -4.26 6.86 7.04
N ALA A 93 -5.07 6.75 8.11
CA ALA A 93 -5.69 7.91 8.73
C ALA A 93 -4.63 8.84 9.34
N SER A 94 -3.62 8.29 10.04
CA SER A 94 -2.50 9.08 10.58
C SER A 94 -1.69 9.79 9.50
N CYS A 95 -1.41 9.14 8.36
CA CYS A 95 -0.78 9.80 7.22
C CYS A 95 -1.60 10.99 6.71
N SER A 96 -2.93 10.82 6.67
CA SER A 96 -3.85 11.87 6.22
C SER A 96 -3.87 13.05 7.19
N LEU A 97 -3.86 12.78 8.50
CA LEU A 97 -3.76 13.81 9.54
C LEU A 97 -2.43 14.58 9.45
N GLY A 98 -1.31 13.90 9.21
CA GLY A 98 -0.02 14.54 9.01
C GLY A 98 -0.03 15.52 7.82
N ALA A 99 -0.58 15.08 6.68
CA ALA A 99 -0.72 15.93 5.50
C ALA A 99 -1.66 17.13 5.74
N ALA A 100 -2.78 16.91 6.44
CA ALA A 100 -3.71 17.97 6.79
C ALA A 100 -3.07 19.00 7.73
N HIS A 101 -2.37 18.54 8.78
CA HIS A 101 -1.68 19.42 9.71
C HIS A 101 -0.62 20.27 9.01
N ALA A 102 0.23 19.65 8.17
CA ALA A 102 1.22 20.38 7.38
C ALA A 102 0.56 21.42 6.46
N SER A 103 -0.56 21.07 5.82
CA SER A 103 -1.32 21.98 4.95
C SER A 103 -1.88 23.18 5.73
N VAL A 104 -2.40 22.98 6.95
CA VAL A 104 -2.90 24.06 7.80
C VAL A 104 -1.77 25.02 8.18
N ILE A 105 -0.60 24.50 8.57
CA ILE A 105 0.55 25.33 8.91
C ILE A 105 1.00 26.15 7.71
N LEU A 106 1.18 25.52 6.55
CA LEU A 106 1.57 26.20 5.32
C LEU A 106 0.55 27.26 4.90
N THR A 107 -0.74 26.96 5.03
CA THR A 107 -1.82 27.90 4.69
C THR A 107 -1.82 29.09 5.63
N ARG A 108 -1.76 28.86 6.95
CA ARG A 108 -1.68 29.92 7.95
C ARG A 108 -0.50 30.86 7.70
N ASP A 109 0.66 30.28 7.42
CA ASP A 109 1.88 31.06 7.18
C ASP A 109 1.80 31.83 5.87
N HIS A 110 1.23 31.21 4.82
CA HIS A 110 0.96 31.88 3.55
C HIS A 110 0.02 33.09 3.73
N LEU A 111 -1.07 32.92 4.47
CA LEU A 111 -2.05 34.00 4.70
C LEU A 111 -1.46 35.21 5.44
N LYS A 112 -0.48 34.98 6.32
CA LYS A 112 0.20 36.03 7.08
C LYS A 112 1.23 36.82 6.25
N VAL A 113 1.86 36.17 5.26
CA VAL A 113 2.96 36.77 4.49
C VAL A 113 2.48 37.32 3.14
N ARG A 114 1.56 36.62 2.47
CA ARG A 114 1.05 37.06 1.16
C ARG A 114 0.10 38.25 1.33
N LYS A 115 0.33 39.31 0.56
CA LYS A 115 -0.54 40.49 0.50
C LYS A 115 -1.32 40.56 -0.82
N GLN A 116 -2.53 41.08 -0.75
CA GLN A 116 -3.39 41.44 -1.89
C GLN A 116 -4.25 42.65 -1.49
N PHE A 117 -4.51 43.57 -2.41
CA PHE A 117 -5.24 44.82 -2.13
C PHE A 117 -4.63 45.66 -0.98
N GLY A 118 -3.30 45.60 -0.83
CA GLY A 118 -2.54 46.35 0.18
C GLY A 118 -2.33 45.63 1.51
N GLU A 119 -3.16 44.63 1.84
CA GLU A 119 -3.17 43.98 3.16
C GLU A 119 -2.80 42.48 3.09
N PRO A 120 -2.32 41.86 4.19
CA PRO A 120 -2.18 40.41 4.29
C PRO A 120 -3.52 39.70 4.03
N LEU A 121 -3.48 38.52 3.39
CA LEU A 121 -4.69 37.74 3.11
C LEU A 121 -5.45 37.38 4.41
N ALA A 122 -4.73 37.18 5.52
CA ALA A 122 -5.30 36.89 6.84
C ALA A 122 -6.24 37.97 7.40
N SER A 123 -6.26 39.18 6.83
CA SER A 123 -7.15 40.27 7.28
C SER A 123 -8.59 40.16 6.76
N ASN A 124 -8.89 39.18 5.91
CA ASN A 124 -10.21 38.97 5.33
C ASN A 124 -10.98 37.88 6.09
N GLN A 125 -12.23 38.16 6.48
CA GLN A 125 -13.13 37.24 7.19
C GLN A 125 -13.81 36.24 6.24
#